data_AF-A0A4Y2EGW0-F1
#
_entry.id   AF-A0A4Y2EGW0-F1
#
_cell.length_a   1.000
_cell.length_b   1.000
_cell.length_c   1.000
_cell.angle_alpha   90.00
_cell.angle_beta   90.00
_cell.angle_gamma   90.00
#
_symmetry.space_group_name_H-M   'P 1'
#
loop_
_entity.id
_entity.type
_entity.pdbx_description
1 polymer ?
#
loop_
_entity_poly.entity_id
_entity_poly.type
_entity_poly.pdbx_seq_one_letter_code
_entity_poly.pdbx_strand_id
1 'polypeptide(L)'
;MEAVAGGRLSLPCDITSPISDDEVYLVLWYKDEVATPIYSLDARRGPLGQARHATNDQLAGRAYFSSVPQPAVLEIDRVSLEDEGLYRCRVDFRKARTQHSALIVSVAGKFFCSLFIVCPEVVTGGNCSFRTAFL
;
A
#
# COMPACT_ATOMS: atom_id res chain seq x y z
N MET A 1 7.72 6.55 -2.56
CA MET A 1 6.67 7.06 -1.65
C MET A 1 7.08 6.67 -0.25
N GLU A 2 6.90 7.54 0.74
CA GLU A 2 7.42 7.30 2.08
C GLU A 2 6.28 7.33 3.11
N ALA A 3 6.37 6.47 4.12
CA ALA A 3 5.49 6.48 5.27
C ALA A 3 6.28 6.28 6.56
N VAL A 4 5.66 6.58 7.69
CA VAL A 4 6.22 6.36 9.02
C VAL A 4 5.45 5.24 9.70
N ALA A 5 6.14 4.34 10.40
CA ALA A 5 5.53 3.27 11.16
C ALA A 5 4.48 3.81 12.17
N GLY A 6 3.32 3.15 12.21
CA GLY A 6 2.12 3.56 12.93
C GLY A 6 1.31 4.68 12.27
N GLY A 7 1.77 5.21 11.14
CA GLY A 7 1.09 6.25 10.36
C GLY A 7 0.07 5.68 9.38
N ARG A 8 -0.23 6.49 8.36
CA ARG A 8 -1.10 6.16 7.22
C ARG A 8 -0.32 6.28 5.92
N LEU A 9 -0.60 5.38 4.98
CA LEU A 9 -0.03 5.35 3.64
C LEU A 9 -1.17 5.42 2.60
N SER A 10 -1.10 6.38 1.69
CA SER A 10 -2.14 6.64 0.69
C SER A 10 -1.61 6.35 -0.72
N LEU A 11 -1.85 5.14 -1.23
CA LEU A 11 -1.28 4.68 -2.50
C LEU A 11 -2.13 5.11 -3.70
N PRO A 12 -1.65 6.03 -4.55
CA PRO A 12 -2.43 6.50 -5.70
C PRO A 12 -2.50 5.42 -6.78
N CYS A 13 -3.69 5.28 -7.37
CA CYS A 13 -3.92 4.51 -8.58
C CYS A 13 -4.89 5.26 -9.49
N ASP A 14 -4.44 5.57 -10.70
CA ASP A 14 -5.29 6.18 -11.71
C ASP A 14 -6.28 5.14 -12.26
N ILE A 15 -7.56 5.40 -12.06
CA ILE A 15 -8.68 4.58 -12.56
C ILE A 15 -9.44 5.29 -13.69
N THR A 16 -8.84 6.30 -14.31
CA THR A 16 -9.44 7.05 -15.42
C THR A 16 -9.30 6.26 -16.72
N SER A 17 -10.42 5.92 -17.36
CA SER A 17 -10.37 5.29 -18.68
C SER A 17 -9.97 6.32 -19.75
N PRO A 18 -9.11 5.95 -20.72
CA PRO A 18 -8.79 6.81 -21.86
C PRO A 18 -9.94 6.88 -22.88
N ILE A 19 -10.98 6.05 -22.72
CA ILE A 19 -12.15 6.00 -23.58
C ILE A 19 -13.35 6.61 -22.84
N SER A 20 -14.12 7.45 -23.55
CA SER A 20 -15.36 8.01 -23.02
C SER A 20 -16.42 6.93 -22.81
N ASP A 21 -17.27 7.07 -21.78
CA ASP A 21 -18.33 6.11 -21.47
C ASP A 21 -17.80 4.68 -21.22
N ASP A 22 -16.65 4.59 -20.55
CA ASP A 22 -16.09 3.32 -20.09
C ASP A 22 -16.12 3.26 -18.57
N GLU A 23 -16.22 2.04 -18.06
CA GLU A 23 -16.41 1.76 -16.65
C GLU A 23 -15.23 0.95 -16.12
N VAL A 24 -14.82 1.29 -14.91
CA VAL A 24 -13.85 0.48 -14.15
C VAL A 24 -14.51 -0.85 -13.81
N TYR A 25 -13.90 -1.95 -14.22
CA TYR A 25 -14.45 -3.29 -14.09
C TYR A 25 -13.82 -4.05 -12.91
N LEU A 26 -12.52 -3.89 -12.69
CA LEU A 26 -11.77 -4.53 -11.60
C LEU A 26 -10.53 -3.70 -11.25
N VAL A 27 -10.27 -3.49 -9.96
CA VAL A 27 -9.01 -2.92 -9.46
C VAL A 27 -8.33 -3.93 -8.56
N LEU A 28 -7.05 -4.22 -8.84
CA LEU A 28 -6.25 -5.17 -8.09
C LEU A 28 -4.95 -4.51 -7.65
N TRP A 29 -4.60 -4.72 -6.38
CA TRP A 29 -3.30 -4.32 -5.84
C TRP A 29 -2.47 -5.55 -5.52
N TYR A 30 -1.21 -5.51 -5.91
CA TYR A 30 -0.20 -6.51 -5.59
C TYR A 30 0.93 -5.85 -4.81
N LYS A 31 1.59 -6.64 -3.96
CA LYS A 31 2.80 -6.25 -3.24
C LYS A 31 3.92 -7.21 -3.63
N ASP A 32 5.06 -6.64 -4.01
CA ASP A 32 6.25 -7.37 -4.44
C ASP A 32 5.90 -8.40 -5.53
N GLU A 33 6.60 -9.53 -5.58
CA GLU A 33 6.38 -10.57 -6.59
C GLU A 33 5.24 -11.56 -6.23
N VAL A 34 4.36 -11.17 -5.31
CA VAL A 34 3.23 -12.01 -4.90
C VAL A 34 2.18 -12.01 -6.01
N ALA A 35 1.89 -13.20 -6.56
CA ALA A 35 0.95 -13.36 -7.68
C ALA A 35 -0.52 -13.18 -7.28
N THR A 36 -0.84 -13.26 -5.98
CA THR A 36 -2.19 -13.02 -5.46
C THR A 36 -2.34 -11.56 -5.04
N PRO A 37 -3.48 -10.90 -5.36
CA PRO A 37 -3.68 -9.51 -4.98
C PRO A 37 -3.86 -9.38 -3.46
N ILE A 38 -3.20 -8.36 -2.88
CA ILE A 38 -3.33 -7.98 -1.46
C ILE A 38 -4.62 -7.21 -1.17
N TYR A 39 -5.19 -6.59 -2.21
CA TYR A 39 -6.49 -5.91 -2.17
C TYR A 39 -7.17 -6.02 -3.53
N SER A 40 -8.49 -6.18 -3.53
CA SER A 40 -9.31 -6.18 -4.74
C SER A 40 -10.60 -5.38 -4.57
N LEU A 41 -11.00 -4.72 -5.64
CA LEU A 41 -12.29 -4.06 -5.82
C LEU A 41 -12.92 -4.60 -7.10
N ASP A 42 -14.03 -5.32 -6.96
CA ASP A 42 -14.73 -6.02 -8.03
C ASP A 42 -16.08 -5.33 -8.32
N ALA A 43 -16.12 -4.56 -9.41
CA ALA A 43 -17.29 -3.85 -9.90
C ALA A 43 -18.01 -4.60 -11.03
N ARG A 44 -17.71 -5.88 -11.26
CA ARG A 44 -18.27 -6.61 -12.43
C ARG A 44 -19.77 -6.83 -12.36
N ARG A 45 -20.36 -6.71 -11.17
CA ARG A 45 -21.77 -6.97 -10.89
C ARG A 45 -22.60 -5.71 -10.60
N GLY A 46 -22.03 -4.51 -10.77
CA GLY A 46 -22.74 -3.28 -10.44
C GLY A 46 -21.88 -2.02 -10.60
N PRO A 47 -22.39 -0.85 -10.21
CA PRO A 47 -21.62 0.39 -10.28
C PRO A 47 -20.43 0.35 -9.30
N LEU A 48 -19.39 1.14 -9.59
CA LEU A 48 -18.15 1.19 -8.80
C LEU A 48 -18.40 1.43 -7.30
N GLY A 49 -19.38 2.26 -6.95
CA GLY A 49 -19.73 2.57 -5.55
C GLY A 49 -20.35 1.40 -4.77
N GLN A 50 -20.73 0.31 -5.44
CA GLN A 50 -21.26 -0.92 -4.84
C GLN A 50 -20.36 -2.12 -5.10
N ALA A 51 -19.11 -1.86 -5.52
CA ALA A 51 -18.16 -2.91 -5.80
C ALA A 51 -17.89 -3.77 -4.56
N ARG A 52 -17.56 -5.04 -4.79
CA ARG A 52 -17.16 -5.94 -3.71
C ARG A 52 -15.68 -5.75 -3.42
N HIS A 53 -15.35 -5.61 -2.14
CA HIS A 53 -13.97 -5.46 -1.70
C HIS A 53 -13.49 -6.75 -1.03
N ALA A 54 -12.23 -7.11 -1.26
CA ALA A 54 -11.55 -8.16 -0.52
C ALA A 54 -10.10 -7.78 -0.28
N THR A 55 -9.52 -8.33 0.78
CA THR A 55 -8.13 -8.07 1.17
C THR A 55 -7.54 -9.32 1.82
N ASN A 56 -6.22 -9.41 1.88
CA ASN A 56 -5.54 -10.49 2.59
C ASN A 56 -5.56 -10.26 4.11
N ASP A 57 -5.17 -11.27 4.88
CA ASP A 57 -5.19 -11.21 6.35
C ASP A 57 -4.25 -10.13 6.91
N GLN A 58 -3.15 -9.81 6.20
CA GLN A 58 -2.19 -8.78 6.63
C GLN A 58 -2.76 -7.35 6.57
N LEU A 59 -3.71 -7.09 5.67
CA LEU A 59 -4.33 -5.79 5.45
C LEU A 59 -5.79 -5.72 5.93
N ALA A 60 -6.32 -6.85 6.41
CA ALA A 60 -7.67 -6.96 6.93
C ALA A 60 -7.93 -5.93 8.06
N GLY A 61 -8.98 -5.11 7.88
CA GLY A 61 -9.37 -4.10 8.86
C GLY A 61 -8.42 -2.90 8.99
N ARG A 62 -7.49 -2.71 8.05
CA ARG A 62 -6.67 -1.50 7.96
C ARG A 62 -6.48 -0.94 6.55
N ALA A 63 -6.82 -1.71 5.50
CA ALA A 63 -6.78 -1.23 4.13
C ALA A 63 -8.18 -0.88 3.59
N TYR A 64 -8.30 0.27 2.94
CA TYR A 64 -9.55 0.79 2.38
C TYR A 64 -9.28 1.48 1.05
N PHE A 65 -10.12 1.22 0.04
CA PHE A 65 -10.01 1.90 -1.25
C PHE A 65 -11.04 3.01 -1.36
N SER A 66 -10.61 4.18 -1.84
CA SER A 66 -11.48 5.32 -2.12
C SER A 66 -11.31 5.75 -3.58
N SER A 67 -12.41 5.70 -4.33
CA SER A 67 -12.52 6.20 -5.71
C SER A 67 -12.99 7.65 -5.82
N VAL A 68 -13.26 8.30 -4.68
CA VAL A 68 -13.69 9.71 -4.63
C VAL A 68 -12.58 10.69 -5.01
N PRO A 69 -11.34 10.58 -4.48
CA PRO A 69 -10.25 11.45 -4.91
C PRO A 69 -9.77 11.08 -6.32
N GLN A 70 -9.16 12.06 -7.01
CA GLN A 70 -8.54 11.88 -8.32
C GLN A 70 -7.04 12.20 -8.22
N PRO A 71 -6.13 11.21 -8.37
CA PRO A 71 -6.39 9.79 -8.61
C PRO A 71 -7.00 9.08 -7.39
N ALA A 72 -7.62 7.93 -7.63
CA ALA A 72 -8.15 7.07 -6.56
C ALA A 72 -6.99 6.57 -5.67
N VAL A 73 -7.29 6.22 -4.42
CA VAL A 73 -6.26 5.81 -3.46
C VAL A 73 -6.64 4.54 -2.72
N LEU A 74 -5.64 3.67 -2.52
CA LEU A 74 -5.67 2.63 -1.49
C LEU A 74 -5.02 3.19 -0.23
N GLU A 75 -5.83 3.42 0.79
CA GLU A 75 -5.40 3.83 2.12
C GLU A 75 -5.03 2.60 2.94
N ILE A 76 -3.89 2.66 3.62
CA ILE A 76 -3.44 1.66 4.59
C ILE A 76 -3.16 2.38 5.91
N ASP A 77 -3.96 2.09 6.92
CA ASP A 77 -3.77 2.57 8.29
C ASP A 77 -2.81 1.66 9.07
N ARG A 78 -2.23 2.20 10.16
CA ARG A 78 -1.34 1.47 11.07
C ARG A 78 -0.19 0.80 10.32
N VAL A 79 0.50 1.58 9.49
CA VAL A 79 1.60 1.10 8.63
C VAL A 79 2.71 0.45 9.49
N SER A 80 3.19 -0.72 9.09
CA SER A 80 4.32 -1.41 9.71
C SER A 80 5.54 -1.41 8.80
N LEU A 81 6.71 -1.81 9.32
CA LEU A 81 7.92 -1.95 8.51
C LEU A 81 7.78 -3.03 7.41
N GLU A 82 6.89 -4.01 7.60
CA GLU A 82 6.62 -5.06 6.62
C GLU A 82 5.82 -4.57 5.40
N ASP A 83 5.20 -3.38 5.52
CA ASP A 83 4.49 -2.74 4.43
C ASP A 83 5.44 -2.10 3.40
N GLU A 84 6.74 -2.00 3.71
CA GLU A 84 7.76 -1.60 2.74
C GLU A 84 7.80 -2.57 1.56
N GLY A 85 7.95 -2.04 0.34
CA GLY A 85 8.03 -2.85 -0.87
C GLY A 85 7.52 -2.17 -2.13
N LEU A 86 7.42 -2.96 -3.20
CA LEU A 86 6.93 -2.52 -4.51
C LEU A 86 5.43 -2.82 -4.62
N TYR A 87 4.62 -1.78 -4.75
CA TYR A 87 3.19 -1.93 -4.97
C TYR A 87 2.85 -1.77 -6.44
N ARG A 88 1.96 -2.62 -6.93
CA ARG A 88 1.48 -2.59 -8.32
C ARG A 88 -0.03 -2.50 -8.31
N CYS A 89 -0.57 -1.45 -8.93
CA CYS A 89 -1.99 -1.35 -9.21
C CYS A 89 -2.26 -1.85 -10.63
N ARG A 90 -3.28 -2.68 -10.78
CA ARG A 90 -3.84 -3.11 -12.06
C ARG A 90 -5.30 -2.67 -12.11
N VAL A 91 -5.67 -1.99 -13.19
CA VAL A 91 -7.04 -1.54 -13.43
C VAL A 91 -7.51 -2.16 -14.73
N ASP A 92 -8.53 -2.99 -14.64
CA ASP A 92 -9.25 -3.50 -15.81
C ASP A 92 -10.49 -2.63 -16.03
N PHE A 93 -10.67 -2.22 -17.29
CA PHE A 93 -11.85 -1.49 -17.74
C PHE A 93 -12.77 -2.41 -18.53
N ARG A 94 -14.01 -1.99 -18.74
CA ARG A 94 -14.98 -2.76 -19.51
C ARG A 94 -14.65 -2.76 -21.00
N LYS A 95 -14.19 -1.63 -21.54
CA LYS A 95 -13.88 -1.45 -22.97
C LYS A 95 -12.39 -1.21 -23.22
N ALA A 96 -11.75 -0.34 -22.43
CA ALA A 96 -10.35 -0.01 -22.61
C ALA A 96 -9.40 -1.15 -22.22
N ARG A 97 -8.15 -1.03 -22.68
CA ARG A 97 -7.07 -1.94 -22.27
C ARG A 97 -6.77 -1.77 -20.79
N THR A 98 -6.44 -2.88 -20.12
CA THR A 98 -5.90 -2.88 -18.76
C THR A 98 -4.73 -1.92 -18.60
N GLN A 99 -4.77 -1.12 -17.54
CA GLN A 99 -3.67 -0.26 -17.13
C GLN A 99 -2.96 -0.81 -15.90
N HIS A 100 -1.67 -0.51 -15.82
CA HIS A 100 -0.82 -0.90 -14.71
C HIS A 100 -0.01 0.31 -14.25
N SER A 101 0.09 0.50 -12.94
CA SER A 101 1.01 1.45 -12.32
C SER A 101 1.78 0.75 -11.20
N ALA A 102 2.98 1.23 -10.93
CA ALA A 102 3.83 0.67 -9.88
C ALA A 102 4.55 1.78 -9.13
N LEU A 103 4.72 1.60 -7.83
CA LEU A 103 5.40 2.56 -6.97
C LEU A 103 6.11 1.83 -5.82
N ILE A 104 7.27 2.35 -5.43
CA ILE A 104 8.02 1.84 -4.28
C ILE A 104 7.59 2.61 -3.03
N VAL A 105 7.31 1.87 -1.98
CA VAL A 105 7.03 2.38 -0.62
C VAL A 105 8.24 2.12 0.24
N SER A 106 8.72 3.13 0.96
CA SER A 106 9.68 3.01 2.05
C SER A 106 9.01 3.36 3.37
N VAL A 107 9.34 2.64 4.45
CA VAL A 107 8.74 2.89 5.78
C VAL A 107 9.82 3.24 6.79
N ALA A 108 9.79 4.47 7.29
CA ALA A 108 10.64 4.90 8.38
C ALA A 108 10.10 4.39 9.73
N GLY A 109 10.91 3.60 10.44
CA GLY A 109 10.62 3.19 11.82
C GLY A 109 10.68 4.37 12.79
N LYS A 110 9.71 4.48 13.70
CA LYS A 110 9.87 5.33 14.88
C LYS A 110 10.81 4.59 15.84
N PHE A 111 12.06 5.02 15.93
CA PHE A 111 12.95 4.58 16.98
C PHE A 111 12.34 4.98 18.33
N PHE A 112 11.67 4.06 18.99
CA PHE A 112 11.42 4.18 20.43
C PHE A 112 12.76 3.97 21.13
N CYS A 113 13.51 5.06 21.29
CA CYS A 113 14.56 5.14 22.29
C CYS A 113 13.88 5.18 23.67
N SER A 114 13.28 4.07 24.09
CA SER A 114 12.90 3.85 25.48
C SER A 114 14.18 3.54 26.24
N LEU A 115 14.29 4.03 27.46
CA LEU A 115 15.47 3.93 28.33
C LEU A 115 15.90 2.49 28.69
N PHE A 116 15.32 1.46 28.07
CA PHE A 116 15.77 0.08 28.16
C PHE A 116 15.87 -0.54 26.76
N ILE A 117 17.12 -0.84 26.40
CA ILE A 117 17.59 -1.55 25.23
C ILE A 117 16.68 -2.73 24.87
N VAL A 118 15.96 -2.64 23.75
CA VAL A 118 15.74 -3.77 22.83
C VAL A 118 15.49 -3.20 21.42
N CYS A 119 16.54 -3.07 20.60
CA CYS A 119 16.37 -3.08 19.14
C CYS A 119 16.48 -4.55 18.69
N PRO A 120 15.56 -5.09 17.87
CA PRO A 120 15.90 -6.28 17.09
C PRO A 120 16.94 -5.86 16.04
N GLU A 121 18.04 -6.59 15.97
CA GLU A 121 19.13 -6.36 15.00
C GLU A 121 18.58 -6.36 13.56
N VAL A 122 18.65 -5.23 12.88
CA VAL A 122 18.71 -5.19 11.41
C VAL A 122 20.13 -4.79 11.06
N VAL A 123 20.92 -5.79 10.69
CA VAL A 123 22.28 -5.64 10.19
C VAL A 123 22.20 -5.16 8.74
N THR A 124 22.51 -3.89 8.49
CA THR A 124 23.22 -3.44 7.28
C THR A 124 23.85 -2.06 7.48
N GLY A 125 25.17 -2.06 7.67
CA GLY A 125 26.13 -1.04 7.23
C GLY A 125 25.80 0.45 7.47
N GLY A 126 26.23 0.98 8.62
CA GLY A 126 26.34 2.43 8.83
C GLY A 126 26.46 2.83 10.30
N ASN A 127 27.68 2.76 10.84
CA ASN A 127 28.14 3.24 12.16
C ASN A 127 27.08 3.67 13.19
N CYS A 128 26.77 2.78 14.14
CA CYS A 128 26.31 3.18 15.46
C CYS A 128 27.51 3.71 16.27
N SER A 129 27.55 5.02 16.53
CA SER A 129 28.52 5.57 17.48
C SER A 129 28.11 5.15 18.90
N PHE A 130 28.77 4.12 19.42
CA PHE A 130 28.74 3.81 20.85
C PHE A 130 29.54 4.89 21.59
N ARG A 131 28.85 5.84 22.22
CA ARG A 131 29.44 6.51 23.38
C ARG A 131 29.23 5.59 24.58
N THR A 132 30.28 4.89 24.96
CA THR A 132 30.40 4.22 26.25
C THR A 132 30.16 5.27 27.33
N ALA A 133 29.02 5.22 28.02
CA ALA A 133 28.90 5.85 29.32
C ALA A 133 29.52 4.88 30.32
N PHE A 134 30.76 5.18 30.72
CA PHE A 134 31.31 4.64 31.96
C PHE A 134 30.68 5.41 33.13
N LEU A 135 30.24 4.62 34.12
CA LEU A 135 29.72 4.95 35.46
C LEU A 135 28.28 5.47 35.54
#